data_AF-A0A2H9LFW2-F1
#
_entry.id   AF-A0A2H9LFW2-F1
#
_cell.length_a   1.000
_cell.length_b   1.000
_cell.length_c   1.000
_cell.angle_alpha   90.00
_cell.angle_beta   90.00
_cell.angle_gamma   90.00
#
_symmetry.space_group_name_H-M   'P 1'
#
loop_
_entity.id
_entity.type
_entity.pdbx_description
1 polymer ?
#
loop_
_entity_poly.entity_id
_entity_poly.type
_entity_poly.pdbx_seq_one_letter_code
_entity_poly.pdbx_strand_id
1 'polypeptide(L)'
;MKKRAQLSIFVIIGIVILASFMLVVFLSSSVGKDKIQQQIASISKQKNALASINSNEQSCLKYAADSALTLAGKQGGFIFNFQGGLADSSKVSQNEKGVYWILRDALDNPPEYPRYPNFVGIPQIPVLKKESTGLPSRYPAVKDELEKYSAYQFGQCMNLSQFEALGVEIQQLSNPSITVAFGESDTIFYLTYPIKITIGSSSQKKTTAQSYSSGVRFLSIYTIAKNLAYDDLNPNFMFTPEIVNQQRYNPLKADVAITVSPGPDYDIITLTDAKKKIGQDYYHLVFLRQNRNPILRRIQDITVNILDNINITADVTDPDEDKVAISVNKTKEQFYGGELRHTIGSMDSHSGDFSRFLNFKAEAK
;
A
#
# COMPACT_ATOMS: atom_id res chain seq x y z
N MET A 1 -33.32 29.10 -101.14
CA MET A 1 -33.77 28.22 -100.03
C MET A 1 -32.54 27.62 -99.34
N LYS A 2 -32.09 28.13 -98.18
CA LYS A 2 -30.95 27.53 -97.42
C LYS A 2 -30.88 27.94 -95.92
N LYS A 3 -32.03 28.31 -95.31
CA LYS A 3 -32.07 28.74 -93.88
C LYS A 3 -32.62 27.69 -92.89
N ARG A 4 -33.10 26.53 -93.37
CA ARG A 4 -33.65 25.47 -92.48
C ARG A 4 -32.59 24.49 -91.94
N ALA A 5 -31.45 24.33 -92.62
CA ALA A 5 -30.36 23.44 -92.17
C ALA A 5 -29.54 24.02 -90.99
N GLN A 6 -29.55 25.35 -90.82
CA GLN A 6 -28.77 26.03 -89.79
C GLN A 6 -29.39 25.87 -88.38
N LEU A 7 -30.73 25.78 -88.31
CA LEU A 7 -31.45 25.56 -87.05
C LEU A 7 -31.18 24.15 -86.48
N SER A 8 -31.04 23.15 -87.35
CA SER A 8 -30.75 21.76 -86.97
C SER A 8 -29.38 21.60 -86.30
N ILE A 9 -28.39 22.38 -86.74
CA ILE A 9 -27.03 22.36 -86.18
C ILE A 9 -27.00 22.90 -84.73
N PHE A 10 -27.73 23.98 -84.44
CA PHE A 10 -27.78 24.53 -83.07
C PHE A 10 -28.49 23.60 -82.10
N VAL A 11 -29.54 22.90 -82.54
CA VAL A 11 -30.25 21.90 -81.72
C VAL A 11 -29.35 20.72 -81.38
N ILE A 12 -28.59 20.20 -82.35
CA ILE A 12 -27.64 19.09 -82.13
C ILE A 12 -26.54 19.53 -81.16
N ILE A 13 -25.97 20.73 -81.35
CA ILE A 13 -24.93 21.26 -80.45
C ILE A 13 -25.48 21.42 -79.02
N GLY A 14 -26.70 21.94 -78.86
CA GLY A 14 -27.34 22.07 -77.55
C GLY A 14 -27.52 20.72 -76.83
N ILE A 15 -27.94 19.68 -77.55
CA ILE A 15 -28.08 18.32 -77.00
C ILE A 15 -26.72 17.73 -76.62
N VAL A 16 -25.68 17.93 -77.43
CA VAL A 16 -24.32 17.44 -77.13
C VAL A 16 -23.76 18.14 -75.88
N ILE A 17 -23.95 19.46 -75.74
CA ILE A 17 -23.53 20.21 -74.55
C ILE A 17 -24.30 19.72 -73.31
N LEU A 18 -25.61 19.47 -73.42
CA LEU A 18 -26.42 19.00 -72.31
C LEU A 18 -26.07 17.56 -71.90
N ALA A 19 -25.84 16.67 -72.87
CA ALA A 19 -25.41 15.29 -72.62
C ALA A 19 -24.01 15.23 -72.00
N SER A 20 -23.06 16.05 -72.47
CA SER A 20 -21.73 16.16 -71.87
C SER A 20 -21.77 16.74 -70.45
N PHE A 21 -22.61 17.74 -70.19
CA PHE A 21 -22.81 18.26 -68.84
C PHE A 21 -23.41 17.21 -67.90
N MET A 22 -24.44 16.48 -68.34
CA MET A 22 -25.02 15.37 -67.57
C MET A 22 -24.00 14.26 -67.31
N LEU A 23 -23.17 13.91 -68.29
CA LEU A 23 -22.11 12.92 -68.14
C LEU A 23 -21.08 13.35 -67.08
N VAL A 24 -20.66 14.62 -67.11
CA VAL A 24 -19.70 15.17 -66.14
C VAL A 24 -20.30 15.19 -64.72
N VAL A 25 -21.57 15.58 -64.58
CA VAL A 25 -22.27 15.56 -63.28
C VAL A 25 -22.45 14.12 -62.77
N PHE A 26 -22.78 13.16 -63.64
CA PHE A 26 -22.91 11.77 -63.28
C PHE A 26 -21.57 11.16 -62.81
N LEU A 27 -20.49 11.41 -63.56
CA LEU A 27 -19.15 10.95 -63.23
C LEU A 27 -18.62 11.60 -61.93
N SER A 28 -18.83 12.90 -61.74
CA SER A 28 -18.40 13.60 -60.52
C SER A 28 -19.20 13.16 -59.28
N SER A 29 -20.48 12.85 -59.43
CA SER A 29 -21.33 12.38 -58.33
C SER A 29 -21.03 10.95 -57.87
N SER A 30 -20.49 10.08 -58.74
CA SER A 30 -20.08 8.72 -58.37
C SER A 30 -18.69 8.67 -57.75
N VAL A 31 -17.72 9.42 -58.28
CA VAL A 31 -16.33 9.39 -57.80
C VAL A 31 -16.15 10.04 -56.41
N GLY A 32 -17.03 10.97 -56.03
CA GLY A 32 -16.96 11.66 -54.73
C GLY A 32 -17.49 10.84 -53.55
N LYS A 33 -18.51 9.99 -53.75
CA LYS A 33 -19.19 9.27 -52.65
C LYS A 33 -18.31 8.20 -52.03
N ASP A 34 -17.56 7.44 -52.83
CA ASP A 34 -16.70 6.35 -52.35
C ASP A 34 -15.53 6.86 -51.49
N LYS A 35 -14.92 7.99 -51.88
CA LYS A 35 -13.82 8.60 -51.12
C LYS A 35 -14.29 9.15 -49.77
N ILE A 36 -15.46 9.79 -49.73
CA ILE A 36 -16.05 10.31 -48.50
C ILE A 36 -16.42 9.16 -47.56
N GLN A 37 -17.01 8.09 -48.10
CA GLN A 37 -17.43 6.93 -47.31
C GLN A 37 -16.22 6.14 -46.76
N GLN A 38 -15.13 6.03 -47.54
CA GLN A 38 -13.85 5.48 -47.06
C GLN A 38 -13.20 6.34 -45.96
N GLN A 39 -13.22 7.67 -46.08
CA GLN A 39 -12.70 8.58 -45.05
C GLN A 39 -13.53 8.51 -43.77
N ILE A 40 -14.86 8.42 -43.87
CA ILE A 40 -15.73 8.24 -42.70
C ILE A 40 -15.46 6.90 -42.01
N ALA A 41 -15.28 5.82 -42.79
CA ALA A 41 -14.97 4.50 -42.25
C ALA A 41 -13.60 4.46 -41.54
N SER A 42 -12.56 5.11 -42.10
CA SER A 42 -11.24 5.17 -41.48
C SER A 42 -11.22 6.00 -40.19
N ILE A 43 -11.93 7.14 -40.16
CA ILE A 43 -12.10 7.97 -38.96
C ILE A 43 -12.86 7.19 -37.88
N SER A 44 -13.93 6.48 -38.24
CA SER A 44 -14.69 5.65 -37.30
C SER A 44 -13.83 4.53 -36.71
N LYS A 45 -13.04 3.83 -37.54
CA LYS A 45 -12.11 2.79 -37.10
C LYS A 45 -11.06 3.33 -36.13
N GLN A 46 -10.47 4.49 -36.43
CA GLN A 46 -9.51 5.16 -35.56
C GLN A 46 -10.12 5.55 -34.21
N LYS A 47 -11.35 6.10 -34.22
CA LYS A 47 -12.07 6.45 -32.99
C LYS A 47 -12.35 5.22 -32.12
N ASN A 48 -12.80 4.12 -32.72
CA ASN A 48 -13.11 2.89 -32.00
C ASN A 48 -11.86 2.24 -31.40
N ALA A 49 -10.74 2.24 -32.14
CA ALA A 49 -9.48 1.76 -31.62
C ALA A 49 -8.98 2.60 -30.44
N LEU A 50 -9.03 3.93 -30.56
CA LEU A 50 -8.61 4.82 -29.48
C LEU A 50 -9.49 4.65 -28.22
N ALA A 51 -10.80 4.46 -28.40
CA ALA A 51 -11.70 4.16 -27.29
C ALA A 51 -11.35 2.82 -26.61
N SER A 52 -11.03 1.79 -27.40
CA SER A 52 -10.62 0.48 -26.90
C SER A 52 -9.30 0.55 -26.13
N ILE A 53 -8.31 1.30 -26.65
CA ILE A 53 -7.04 1.55 -25.96
C ILE A 53 -7.28 2.27 -24.63
N ASN A 54 -8.06 3.36 -24.65
CA ASN A 54 -8.36 4.12 -23.43
C ASN A 54 -9.06 3.26 -22.36
N SER A 55 -10.01 2.41 -22.79
CA SER A 55 -10.72 1.49 -21.89
C SER A 55 -9.80 0.44 -21.29
N ASN A 56 -8.86 -0.08 -22.07
CA ASN A 56 -7.86 -1.04 -21.59
C ASN A 56 -6.87 -0.38 -20.64
N GLU A 57 -6.38 0.83 -20.96
CA GLU A 57 -5.54 1.65 -20.08
C GLU A 57 -6.24 1.88 -18.73
N GLN A 58 -7.53 2.26 -18.74
CA GLN A 58 -8.26 2.53 -17.49
C GLN A 58 -8.44 1.26 -16.67
N SER A 59 -8.72 0.12 -17.33
CA SER A 59 -8.89 -1.18 -16.66
C SER A 59 -7.58 -1.67 -16.05
N CYS A 60 -6.46 -1.52 -16.77
CA CYS A 60 -5.13 -1.86 -16.27
C CYS A 60 -4.67 -0.92 -15.16
N LEU A 61 -4.98 0.38 -15.23
CA LEU A 61 -4.69 1.33 -14.18
C LEU A 61 -5.46 0.98 -12.89
N LYS A 62 -6.75 0.65 -13.03
CA LYS A 62 -7.56 0.15 -11.92
C LYS A 62 -6.97 -1.11 -11.30
N TYR A 63 -6.64 -2.11 -12.12
CA TYR A 63 -6.03 -3.37 -11.65
C TYR A 63 -4.72 -3.13 -10.91
N ALA A 64 -3.84 -2.30 -11.49
CA ALA A 64 -2.55 -1.97 -10.90
C ALA A 64 -2.70 -1.25 -9.55
N ALA A 65 -3.58 -0.25 -9.47
CA ALA A 65 -3.84 0.50 -8.24
C ALA A 65 -4.44 -0.38 -7.14
N ASP A 66 -5.47 -1.15 -7.46
CA ASP A 66 -6.14 -2.05 -6.53
C ASP A 66 -5.16 -3.12 -6.00
N SER A 67 -4.33 -3.69 -6.88
CA SER A 67 -3.31 -4.69 -6.52
C SER A 67 -2.23 -4.10 -5.62
N ALA A 68 -1.75 -2.90 -5.94
CA ALA A 68 -0.73 -2.19 -5.17
C ALA A 68 -1.24 -1.83 -3.76
N LEU A 69 -2.44 -1.26 -3.67
CA LEU A 69 -3.06 -0.92 -2.39
C LEU A 69 -3.32 -2.16 -1.54
N THR A 70 -3.83 -3.25 -2.15
CA THR A 70 -4.07 -4.51 -1.43
C THR A 70 -2.79 -5.06 -0.85
N LEU A 71 -1.72 -5.08 -1.65
CA LEU A 71 -0.42 -5.59 -1.21
C LEU A 71 0.16 -4.73 -0.07
N ALA A 72 0.21 -3.42 -0.27
CA ALA A 72 0.69 -2.47 0.73
C ALA A 72 -0.17 -2.54 2.01
N GLY A 73 -1.49 -2.68 1.89
CA GLY A 73 -2.38 -2.84 3.04
C GLY A 73 -2.06 -4.10 3.84
N LYS A 74 -1.99 -5.26 3.20
CA LYS A 74 -1.72 -6.55 3.86
C LYS A 74 -0.32 -6.63 4.51
N GLN A 75 0.59 -5.75 4.13
CA GLN A 75 1.99 -5.74 4.57
C GLN A 75 2.38 -4.45 5.29
N GLY A 76 1.43 -3.70 5.85
CA GLY A 76 1.74 -2.51 6.65
C GLY A 76 2.56 -1.44 5.89
N GLY A 77 2.33 -1.29 4.59
CA GLY A 77 3.03 -0.35 3.71
C GLY A 77 4.33 -0.86 3.11
N PHE A 78 4.81 -2.05 3.48
CA PHE A 78 5.92 -2.71 2.80
C PHE A 78 5.41 -3.40 1.52
N ILE A 79 6.19 -3.35 0.44
CA ILE A 79 5.79 -3.95 -0.84
C ILE A 79 6.86 -4.91 -1.35
N PHE A 80 8.13 -4.55 -1.22
CA PHE A 80 9.23 -5.31 -1.81
C PHE A 80 10.02 -6.13 -0.80
N ASN A 81 10.58 -7.25 -1.27
CA ASN A 81 11.28 -8.23 -0.44
C ASN A 81 12.45 -7.63 0.36
N PHE A 82 13.19 -6.68 -0.22
CA PHE A 82 14.31 -6.04 0.49
C PHE A 82 13.87 -5.22 1.71
N GLN A 83 12.57 -4.91 1.81
CA GLN A 83 11.99 -4.22 2.96
C GLN A 83 11.32 -5.18 3.95
N GLY A 84 11.29 -6.49 3.65
CA GLY A 84 10.48 -7.48 4.37
C GLY A 84 9.07 -7.68 3.79
N GLY A 85 8.73 -7.04 2.66
CA GLY A 85 7.49 -7.28 1.92
C GLY A 85 7.54 -8.52 1.02
N LEU A 86 6.46 -8.79 0.28
CA LEU A 86 6.33 -9.93 -0.64
C LEU A 86 5.89 -9.41 -2.01
N ALA A 87 6.84 -8.89 -2.81
CA ALA A 87 6.54 -8.37 -4.15
C ALA A 87 6.08 -9.47 -5.13
N ASP A 88 6.28 -10.74 -4.76
CA ASP A 88 5.79 -11.88 -5.52
C ASP A 88 4.34 -12.19 -5.13
N SER A 89 3.40 -11.55 -5.85
CA SER A 89 1.94 -11.78 -5.68
C SER A 89 1.52 -13.25 -5.81
N SER A 90 2.33 -14.10 -6.46
CA SER A 90 2.08 -15.55 -6.58
C SER A 90 2.41 -16.33 -5.31
N LYS A 91 3.13 -15.71 -4.36
CA LYS A 91 3.50 -16.27 -3.06
C LYS A 91 2.69 -15.72 -1.90
N VAL A 92 1.92 -14.65 -2.10
CA VAL A 92 1.00 -14.11 -1.10
C VAL A 92 -0.11 -15.12 -0.86
N SER A 93 0.16 -16.10 0.01
CA SER A 93 -0.87 -17.00 0.49
C SER A 93 -1.87 -16.18 1.31
N GLN A 94 -3.13 -16.62 1.38
CA GLN A 94 -4.14 -15.99 2.25
C GLN A 94 -3.72 -15.93 3.74
N ASN A 95 -2.60 -16.59 4.11
CA ASN A 95 -2.09 -16.73 5.46
C ASN A 95 -0.87 -15.85 5.80
N GLU A 96 -0.28 -15.12 4.84
CA GLU A 96 0.86 -14.24 5.13
C GLU A 96 0.34 -12.86 5.57
N LYS A 97 0.31 -12.65 6.89
CA LYS A 97 -0.30 -11.48 7.54
C LYS A 97 0.77 -10.55 8.07
N GLY A 98 0.75 -9.29 7.60
CA GLY A 98 1.47 -8.17 8.21
C GLY A 98 2.99 -8.23 8.12
N VAL A 99 3.62 -7.09 8.34
CA VAL A 99 5.06 -6.98 8.64
C VAL A 99 5.17 -6.39 10.03
N TYR A 100 6.22 -6.75 10.77
CA TYR A 100 6.49 -6.16 12.08
C TYR A 100 6.64 -4.66 11.99
N TRP A 101 5.74 -3.95 12.66
CA TRP A 101 5.88 -2.51 12.90
C TRP A 101 6.49 -2.25 14.25
N ILE A 102 6.25 -3.10 15.24
CA ILE A 102 6.80 -2.95 16.59
C ILE A 102 7.70 -4.15 16.84
N LEU A 103 9.00 -3.90 16.97
CA LEU A 103 9.99 -4.91 17.33
C LEU A 103 10.40 -4.76 18.79
N ARG A 104 10.64 -5.90 19.44
CA ARG A 104 11.36 -5.97 20.71
C ARG A 104 12.74 -5.34 20.52
N ASP A 105 13.20 -4.60 21.52
CA ASP A 105 14.56 -4.07 21.51
C ASP A 105 15.58 -5.23 21.40
N ALA A 106 16.57 -5.07 20.54
CA ALA A 106 17.63 -6.05 20.28
C ALA A 106 18.79 -5.91 21.27
N LEU A 107 18.55 -5.36 22.46
CA LEU A 107 19.50 -5.50 23.55
C LEU A 107 19.50 -6.98 23.96
N ASP A 108 20.36 -7.76 23.30
CA ASP A 108 20.67 -9.19 23.53
C ASP A 108 21.13 -9.50 24.97
N ASN A 109 21.10 -8.52 25.86
CA ASN A 109 21.20 -8.69 27.29
C ASN A 109 20.09 -7.85 27.92
N PRO A 110 19.16 -8.45 28.69
CA PRO A 110 18.24 -7.67 29.51
C PRO A 110 19.13 -6.80 30.40
N PRO A 111 19.13 -5.47 30.22
CA PRO A 111 19.96 -4.64 31.06
C PRO A 111 19.47 -4.86 32.49
N GLU A 112 20.42 -5.18 33.38
CA GLU A 112 20.29 -5.03 34.81
C GLU A 112 19.79 -3.59 35.04
N TYR A 113 18.46 -3.46 35.17
CA TYR A 113 17.66 -2.26 34.94
C TYR A 113 17.73 -1.64 33.52
N PRO A 114 16.59 -1.46 32.83
CA PRO A 114 16.56 -0.66 31.60
C PRO A 114 17.14 0.72 31.88
N ARG A 115 18.21 1.07 31.16
CA ARG A 115 18.86 2.39 31.20
C ARG A 115 17.85 3.52 30.88
N TYR A 116 16.72 3.15 30.27
CA TYR A 116 15.54 3.98 30.01
C TYR A 116 14.26 3.23 30.45
N PRO A 117 13.69 3.50 31.63
CA PRO A 117 12.57 2.73 32.19
C PRO A 117 11.26 2.82 31.40
N ASN A 118 11.21 3.69 30.38
CA ASN A 118 10.04 3.89 29.52
C ASN A 118 10.30 3.46 28.07
N PHE A 119 11.43 2.81 27.76
CA PHE A 119 11.74 2.37 26.41
C PHE A 119 11.30 0.92 26.21
N VAL A 120 10.31 0.69 25.35
CA VAL A 120 9.67 -0.62 25.17
C VAL A 120 9.92 -1.24 23.80
N GLY A 121 10.49 -0.50 22.85
CA GLY A 121 10.77 -1.00 21.50
C GLY A 121 11.05 0.10 20.49
N ILE A 122 11.26 -0.30 19.24
CA ILE A 122 11.53 0.60 18.11
C ILE A 122 10.47 0.38 17.02
N PRO A 123 9.75 1.43 16.58
CA PRO A 123 8.81 1.31 15.48
C PRO A 123 9.57 1.19 14.14
N GLN A 124 9.30 0.13 13.38
CA GLN A 124 9.77 -0.09 12.00
C GLN A 124 8.65 0.25 11.01
N ILE A 125 8.28 1.53 10.95
CA ILE A 125 7.17 2.02 10.11
C ILE A 125 7.76 2.75 8.90
N PRO A 126 7.43 2.37 7.65
CA PRO A 126 7.90 3.08 6.48
C PRO A 126 7.25 4.47 6.40
N VAL A 127 8.01 5.49 6.00
CA VAL A 127 7.41 6.84 5.89
C VAL A 127 6.42 6.87 4.72
N LEU A 128 5.29 7.57 4.88
CA LEU A 128 4.27 7.62 3.83
C LEU A 128 4.77 8.36 2.57
N LYS A 129 5.48 9.47 2.76
CA LYS A 129 6.11 10.30 1.73
C LYS A 129 7.51 10.68 2.20
N LYS A 130 8.45 10.94 1.29
CA LYS A 130 9.77 11.46 1.63
C LYS A 130 9.64 12.77 2.41
N GLU A 131 10.27 12.86 3.57
CA GLU A 131 10.35 14.10 4.34
C GLU A 131 11.43 15.02 3.76
N SER A 132 11.16 16.33 3.77
CA SER A 132 12.12 17.35 3.30
C SER A 132 13.33 17.50 4.23
N THR A 133 13.33 16.85 5.40
CA THR A 133 14.34 16.98 6.46
C THR A 133 15.67 16.32 6.11
N GLY A 134 15.75 15.56 5.02
CA GLY A 134 17.00 14.96 4.52
C GLY A 134 17.55 13.82 5.39
N LEU A 135 16.87 13.47 6.48
CA LEU A 135 17.21 12.32 7.31
C LEU A 135 16.87 11.04 6.53
N PRO A 136 17.84 10.12 6.33
CA PRO A 136 17.57 8.88 5.63
C PRO A 136 16.60 8.02 6.45
N SER A 137 15.39 7.82 5.94
CA SER A 137 14.55 6.74 6.44
C SER A 137 15.21 5.41 6.08
N ARG A 138 15.16 4.44 7.00
CA ARG A 138 15.66 3.08 6.78
C ARG A 138 14.99 2.42 5.57
N TYR A 139 13.76 2.83 5.26
CA TYR A 139 12.94 2.29 4.19
C TYR A 139 12.54 3.36 3.17
N PRO A 140 12.43 3.01 1.88
CA PRO A 140 11.78 3.87 0.91
C PRO A 140 10.36 4.25 1.33
N ALA A 141 9.91 5.43 0.89
CA ALA A 141 8.57 5.90 1.18
C ALA A 141 7.50 5.00 0.55
N VAL A 142 6.42 4.71 1.27
CA VAL A 142 5.29 3.90 0.79
C VAL A 142 4.76 4.43 -0.54
N LYS A 143 4.69 5.75 -0.69
CA LYS A 143 4.31 6.40 -1.96
C LYS A 143 5.18 5.93 -3.13
N ASP A 144 6.51 6.01 -2.98
CA ASP A 144 7.45 5.70 -4.06
C ASP A 144 7.35 4.22 -4.46
N GLU A 145 7.14 3.34 -3.49
CA GLU A 145 6.99 1.91 -3.75
C GLU A 145 5.65 1.57 -4.39
N LEU A 146 4.55 2.23 -3.98
CA LEU A 146 3.25 2.12 -4.65
C LEU A 146 3.34 2.58 -6.11
N GLU A 147 4.02 3.69 -6.38
CA GLU A 147 4.23 4.23 -7.74
C GLU A 147 4.99 3.22 -8.62
N LYS A 148 6.11 2.68 -8.12
CA LYS A 148 6.91 1.67 -8.83
C LYS A 148 6.13 0.39 -9.09
N TYR A 149 5.50 -0.16 -8.05
CA TYR A 149 4.78 -1.43 -8.16
C TYR A 149 3.54 -1.30 -9.06
N SER A 150 2.80 -0.21 -8.95
CA SER A 150 1.66 0.05 -9.83
C SER A 150 2.10 0.20 -11.29
N ALA A 151 3.19 0.92 -11.56
CA ALA A 151 3.71 1.07 -12.92
C ALA A 151 4.15 -0.27 -13.51
N TYR A 152 4.78 -1.12 -12.71
CA TYR A 152 5.13 -2.49 -13.09
C TYR A 152 3.88 -3.33 -13.43
N GLN A 153 2.88 -3.36 -12.53
CA GLN A 153 1.63 -4.11 -12.73
C GLN A 153 0.84 -3.61 -13.95
N PHE A 154 0.82 -2.29 -14.17
CA PHE A 154 0.20 -1.71 -15.36
C PHE A 154 0.90 -2.21 -16.63
N GLY A 155 2.24 -2.21 -16.65
CA GLY A 155 3.01 -2.72 -17.78
C GLY A 155 2.76 -4.21 -18.06
N GLN A 156 2.61 -5.03 -17.02
CA GLN A 156 2.25 -6.45 -17.17
C GLN A 156 0.82 -6.65 -17.69
N CYS A 157 -0.11 -5.79 -17.27
CA CYS A 157 -1.51 -5.85 -17.72
C CYS A 157 -1.71 -5.37 -19.16
N MET A 158 -0.93 -4.38 -19.59
CA MET A 158 -1.05 -3.78 -20.93
C MET A 158 -0.57 -4.72 -22.03
N ASN A 159 -1.48 -5.56 -22.53
CA ASN A 159 -1.24 -6.37 -23.71
C ASN A 159 -1.44 -5.56 -25.00
N LEU A 160 -0.36 -5.12 -25.63
CA LEU A 160 -0.43 -4.34 -26.87
C LEU A 160 -0.79 -5.19 -28.10
N SER A 161 -0.48 -6.49 -28.08
CA SER A 161 -0.71 -7.39 -29.23
C SER A 161 -2.19 -7.55 -29.58
N GLN A 162 -3.09 -7.37 -28.60
CA GLN A 162 -4.54 -7.50 -28.84
C GLN A 162 -5.10 -6.44 -29.81
N PHE A 163 -4.37 -5.32 -30.01
CA PHE A 163 -4.79 -4.24 -30.91
C PHE A 163 -4.33 -4.47 -32.35
N GLU A 164 -3.36 -5.36 -32.59
CA GLU A 164 -2.90 -5.72 -33.94
C GLU A 164 -4.03 -6.35 -34.76
N ALA A 165 -4.88 -7.15 -34.12
CA ALA A 165 -6.07 -7.75 -34.74
C ALA A 165 -7.08 -6.69 -35.23
N LEU A 166 -7.04 -5.47 -34.68
CA LEU A 166 -7.85 -4.33 -35.13
C LEU A 166 -7.17 -3.53 -36.26
N GLY A 167 -5.99 -3.97 -36.72
CA GLY A 167 -5.17 -3.26 -37.69
C GLY A 167 -4.57 -1.97 -37.12
N VAL A 168 -4.27 -1.97 -35.81
CA VAL A 168 -3.65 -0.87 -35.09
C VAL A 168 -2.33 -1.33 -34.52
N GLU A 169 -1.25 -0.65 -34.92
CA GLU A 169 0.08 -0.89 -34.39
C GLU A 169 0.33 0.12 -33.26
N ILE A 170 0.70 -0.38 -32.08
CA ILE A 170 1.01 0.45 -30.91
C ILE A 170 2.46 0.24 -30.54
N GLN A 171 3.24 1.31 -30.59
CA GLN A 171 4.63 1.32 -30.15
C GLN A 171 4.75 2.08 -28.83
N GLN A 172 5.25 1.42 -27.79
CA GLN A 172 5.63 2.06 -26.53
C GLN A 172 6.84 2.97 -26.75
N LEU A 173 6.73 4.25 -26.36
CA LEU A 173 7.84 5.21 -26.48
C LEU A 173 8.68 5.29 -25.21
N SER A 174 8.05 5.12 -24.04
CA SER A 174 8.75 4.96 -22.76
C SER A 174 7.95 4.07 -21.81
N ASN A 175 8.58 3.65 -20.71
CA ASN A 175 7.88 2.95 -19.64
C ASN A 175 6.73 3.80 -19.09
N PRO A 176 5.60 3.17 -18.71
CA PRO A 176 4.52 3.85 -18.01
C PRO A 176 5.04 4.36 -16.67
N SER A 177 4.60 5.56 -16.28
CA SER A 177 4.83 6.10 -14.94
C SER A 177 3.51 6.37 -14.26
N ILE A 178 3.42 6.02 -12.99
CA ILE A 178 2.25 6.27 -12.17
C ILE A 178 2.66 7.15 -11.00
N THR A 179 1.88 8.20 -10.75
CA THR A 179 2.03 9.08 -9.59
C THR A 179 0.86 8.84 -8.63
N VAL A 180 1.16 8.74 -7.33
CA VAL A 180 0.15 8.49 -6.30
C VAL A 180 -0.11 9.76 -5.49
N ALA A 181 -1.39 10.12 -5.36
CA ALA A 181 -1.84 11.19 -4.48
C ALA A 181 -2.71 10.60 -3.36
N PHE A 182 -2.27 10.83 -2.12
CA PHE A 182 -3.03 10.49 -0.93
C PHE A 182 -3.89 11.67 -0.48
N GLY A 183 -5.20 11.48 -0.47
CA GLY A 183 -6.18 12.35 0.18
C GLY A 183 -6.80 11.67 1.41
N GLU A 184 -7.55 12.45 2.19
CA GLU A 184 -8.21 11.95 3.41
C GLU A 184 -9.36 10.98 3.13
N SER A 185 -10.06 11.20 2.00
CA SER A 185 -11.21 10.42 1.56
C SER A 185 -10.88 9.41 0.45
N ASP A 186 -9.70 9.51 -0.18
CA ASP A 186 -9.35 8.70 -1.33
C ASP A 186 -7.83 8.72 -1.64
N THR A 187 -7.37 7.70 -2.36
CA THR A 187 -6.06 7.61 -2.99
C THR A 187 -6.23 7.55 -4.50
N ILE A 188 -5.60 8.49 -5.20
CA ILE A 188 -5.73 8.66 -6.65
C ILE A 188 -4.40 8.30 -7.32
N PHE A 189 -4.50 7.51 -8.40
CA PHE A 189 -3.38 7.10 -9.23
C PHE A 189 -3.45 7.83 -10.56
N TYR A 190 -2.37 8.50 -10.95
CA TYR A 190 -2.27 9.24 -12.21
C TYR A 190 -1.28 8.54 -13.13
N LEU A 191 -1.78 8.02 -14.25
CA LEU A 191 -0.98 7.38 -15.29
C LEU A 191 -0.47 8.42 -16.28
N THR A 192 0.82 8.34 -16.58
CA THR A 192 1.41 8.93 -17.78
C THR A 192 1.99 7.80 -18.62
N TYR A 193 1.46 7.59 -19.83
CA TYR A 193 1.90 6.53 -20.73
C TYR A 193 2.07 7.04 -22.17
N PRO A 194 3.30 7.31 -22.61
CA PRO A 194 3.58 7.78 -23.97
C PRO A 194 3.69 6.61 -24.95
N ILE A 195 2.77 6.60 -25.91
CA ILE A 195 2.68 5.61 -26.98
C ILE A 195 2.58 6.28 -28.34
N LYS A 196 2.96 5.56 -29.38
CA LYS A 196 2.73 5.93 -30.78
C LYS A 196 1.73 4.95 -31.36
N ILE A 197 0.66 5.47 -31.94
CA ILE A 197 -0.42 4.69 -32.54
C ILE A 197 -0.35 4.88 -34.05
N THR A 198 -0.31 3.78 -34.79
CA THR A 198 -0.31 3.78 -36.26
C THR A 198 -1.53 3.01 -36.76
N ILE A 199 -2.32 3.63 -37.64
CA ILE A 199 -3.53 3.05 -38.24
C ILE A 199 -3.48 3.32 -39.75
N GLY A 200 -3.27 2.26 -40.53
CA GLY A 200 -3.03 2.39 -41.97
C GLY A 200 -1.79 3.26 -42.25
N SER A 201 -1.96 4.36 -42.98
CA SER A 201 -0.89 5.33 -43.29
C SER A 201 -0.76 6.46 -42.27
N SER A 202 -1.67 6.56 -41.29
CA SER A 202 -1.67 7.65 -40.31
C SER A 202 -0.97 7.21 -39.03
N SER A 203 -0.05 8.04 -38.52
CA SER A 203 0.66 7.77 -37.27
C SER A 203 0.61 8.99 -36.35
N GLN A 204 0.29 8.76 -35.08
CA GLN A 204 0.16 9.81 -34.07
C GLN A 204 0.86 9.42 -32.78
N LYS A 205 1.67 10.33 -32.23
CA LYS A 205 2.18 10.22 -30.85
C LYS A 205 1.10 10.69 -29.89
N LYS A 206 0.85 9.91 -28.85
CA LYS A 206 -0.11 10.21 -27.78
C LYS A 206 0.57 9.94 -26.44
N THR A 207 0.53 10.94 -25.57
CA THR A 207 0.79 10.71 -24.15
C THR A 207 -0.55 10.58 -23.46
N THR A 208 -0.89 9.36 -23.04
CA THR A 208 -2.09 9.12 -22.25
C THR A 208 -1.87 9.73 -20.86
N ALA A 209 -2.84 10.57 -20.45
CA ALA A 209 -3.01 11.01 -19.07
C ALA A 209 -4.36 10.48 -18.58
N GLN A 210 -4.33 9.56 -17.63
CA GLN A 210 -5.54 8.99 -17.01
C GLN A 210 -5.41 9.02 -15.51
N SER A 211 -6.54 9.04 -14.82
CA SER A 211 -6.58 8.91 -13.37
C SER A 211 -7.57 7.84 -12.94
N TYR A 212 -7.27 7.22 -11.81
CA TYR A 212 -8.15 6.29 -11.14
C TYR A 212 -8.24 6.66 -9.67
N SER A 213 -9.47 6.93 -9.24
CA SER A 213 -9.86 7.12 -7.85
C SER A 213 -10.15 5.74 -7.26
N SER A 214 -9.33 5.31 -6.31
CA SER A 214 -9.47 3.97 -5.72
C SER A 214 -10.67 3.89 -4.77
N GLY A 215 -11.08 4.99 -4.17
CA GLY A 215 -11.97 5.07 -3.00
C GLY A 215 -11.32 4.62 -1.69
N VAL A 216 -10.02 4.30 -1.67
CA VAL A 216 -9.31 3.85 -0.46
C VAL A 216 -8.72 5.06 0.28
N ARG A 217 -9.10 5.21 1.55
CA ARG A 217 -8.63 6.28 2.45
C ARG A 217 -7.27 5.96 3.07
N PHE A 218 -6.29 5.60 2.24
CA PHE A 218 -5.00 5.07 2.68
C PHE A 218 -4.32 6.01 3.68
N LEU A 219 -4.32 7.33 3.43
CA LEU A 219 -3.73 8.32 4.33
C LEU A 219 -4.28 8.21 5.75
N SER A 220 -5.61 8.21 5.89
CA SER A 220 -6.28 8.26 7.18
C SER A 220 -6.08 6.95 7.95
N ILE A 221 -6.24 5.81 7.27
CA ILE A 221 -6.04 4.48 7.88
C ILE A 221 -4.58 4.29 8.29
N TYR A 222 -3.65 4.65 7.42
CA TYR A 222 -2.22 4.56 7.69
C TYR A 222 -1.81 5.45 8.87
N THR A 223 -2.40 6.65 8.97
CA THR A 223 -2.14 7.58 10.08
C THR A 223 -2.65 7.03 11.41
N ILE A 224 -3.85 6.41 11.42
CA ILE A 224 -4.38 5.75 12.63
C ILE A 224 -3.43 4.64 13.08
N ALA A 225 -3.06 3.73 12.17
CA ALA A 225 -2.15 2.64 12.48
C ALA A 225 -0.80 3.15 13.00
N LYS A 226 -0.23 4.18 12.34
CA LYS A 226 1.06 4.76 12.72
C LYS A 226 1.00 5.34 14.12
N ASN A 227 -0.06 6.09 14.44
CA ASN A 227 -0.22 6.69 15.76
C ASN A 227 -0.40 5.63 16.83
N LEU A 228 -1.18 4.58 16.57
CA LEU A 228 -1.31 3.43 17.48
C LEU A 228 0.04 2.77 17.77
N ALA A 229 0.87 2.57 16.74
CA ALA A 229 2.20 1.99 16.92
C ALA A 229 3.17 2.91 17.68
N TYR A 230 2.98 4.23 17.63
CA TYR A 230 3.74 5.16 18.47
C TYR A 230 3.20 5.24 19.91
N ASP A 231 1.87 5.19 20.09
CA ASP A 231 1.25 5.15 21.41
C ASP A 231 1.64 3.87 22.17
N ASP A 232 1.80 2.77 21.46
CA ASP A 232 2.32 1.48 21.96
C ASP A 232 3.76 1.55 22.51
N LEU A 233 4.50 2.62 22.22
CA LEU A 233 5.80 2.85 22.85
C LEU A 233 5.68 3.32 24.30
N ASN A 234 4.49 3.67 24.76
CA ASN A 234 4.22 3.95 26.16
C ASN A 234 3.90 2.62 26.88
N PRO A 235 4.67 2.22 27.91
CA PRO A 235 4.42 0.97 28.63
C PRO A 235 3.05 0.88 29.33
N ASN A 236 2.34 2.00 29.48
CA ASN A 236 1.01 2.03 30.09
C ASN A 236 -0.13 2.10 29.04
N PHE A 237 0.21 2.15 27.76
CA PHE A 237 -0.81 2.07 26.71
C PHE A 237 -1.31 0.64 26.64
N MET A 238 -2.63 0.47 26.68
CA MET A 238 -3.25 -0.84 26.50
C MET A 238 -3.75 -0.97 25.08
N PHE A 239 -3.16 -1.87 24.31
CA PHE A 239 -3.49 -2.13 22.92
C PHE A 239 -4.55 -3.23 22.84
N THR A 240 -5.71 -2.94 23.44
CA THR A 240 -6.88 -3.83 23.42
C THR A 240 -7.96 -3.30 22.47
N PRO A 241 -8.84 -4.16 21.93
CA PRO A 241 -9.94 -3.74 21.05
C PRO A 241 -10.80 -2.62 21.64
N GLU A 242 -11.02 -2.61 22.96
CA GLU A 242 -11.80 -1.57 23.64
C GLU A 242 -11.12 -0.20 23.58
N ILE A 243 -9.81 -0.14 23.83
CA ILE A 243 -9.04 1.10 23.85
C ILE A 243 -8.81 1.62 22.43
N VAL A 244 -8.31 0.78 21.52
CA VAL A 244 -7.92 1.22 20.17
C VAL A 244 -9.10 1.67 19.30
N ASN A 245 -10.32 1.23 19.61
CA ASN A 245 -11.54 1.68 18.92
C ASN A 245 -12.21 2.90 19.56
N GLN A 246 -11.65 3.49 20.63
CA GLN A 246 -12.14 4.75 21.16
C GLN A 246 -11.94 5.89 20.14
N GLN A 247 -12.82 6.90 20.18
CA GLN A 247 -12.79 8.01 19.22
C GLN A 247 -11.45 8.75 19.18
N ARG A 248 -10.73 8.79 20.31
CA ARG A 248 -9.41 9.39 20.43
C ARG A 248 -8.37 8.72 19.51
N TYR A 249 -8.39 7.40 19.44
CA TYR A 249 -7.40 6.60 18.71
C TYR A 249 -7.88 6.23 17.30
N ASN A 250 -9.19 6.02 17.15
CA ASN A 250 -9.85 5.73 15.88
C ASN A 250 -10.92 6.80 15.57
N PRO A 251 -10.52 7.94 14.98
CA PRO A 251 -11.46 8.97 14.56
C PRO A 251 -12.50 8.47 13.55
N LEU A 252 -12.20 7.37 12.85
CA LEU A 252 -13.03 6.75 11.82
C LEU A 252 -13.78 5.50 12.32
N LYS A 253 -13.96 5.32 13.63
CA LYS A 253 -14.55 4.09 14.22
C LYS A 253 -15.92 3.66 13.68
N ALA A 254 -16.68 4.57 13.07
CA ALA A 254 -17.94 4.25 12.42
C ALA A 254 -17.75 3.44 11.12
N ASP A 255 -16.60 3.59 10.46
CA ASP A 255 -16.29 2.98 9.17
C ASP A 255 -15.08 2.03 9.23
N VAL A 256 -14.15 2.27 10.14
CA VAL A 256 -12.89 1.52 10.25
C VAL A 256 -12.92 0.72 11.54
N ALA A 257 -13.00 -0.60 11.42
CA ALA A 257 -12.93 -1.50 12.56
C ALA A 257 -11.47 -1.92 12.80
N ILE A 258 -11.01 -1.84 14.05
CA ILE A 258 -9.68 -2.31 14.45
C ILE A 258 -9.85 -3.60 15.24
N THR A 259 -9.26 -4.69 14.74
CA THR A 259 -9.23 -5.98 15.43
C THR A 259 -7.80 -6.31 15.84
N VAL A 260 -7.66 -6.80 17.08
CA VAL A 260 -6.40 -7.32 17.63
C VAL A 260 -6.60 -8.82 17.77
N SER A 261 -5.80 -9.61 17.05
CA SER A 261 -5.77 -11.07 17.19
C SER A 261 -4.49 -11.46 17.91
N PRO A 262 -4.55 -11.75 19.22
CA PRO A 262 -3.36 -12.04 19.99
C PRO A 262 -2.74 -13.38 19.61
N GLY A 263 -1.42 -13.45 19.71
CA GLY A 263 -0.64 -14.66 19.42
C GLY A 263 0.55 -14.83 20.37
N PRO A 264 1.16 -16.03 20.43
CA PRO A 264 2.22 -16.32 21.39
C PRO A 264 3.47 -15.45 21.18
N ASP A 265 3.84 -15.23 19.91
CA ASP A 265 5.04 -14.46 19.55
C ASP A 265 4.72 -13.03 19.12
N TYR A 266 3.49 -12.80 18.66
CA TYR A 266 3.04 -11.53 18.11
C TYR A 266 1.53 -11.44 18.00
N ASP A 267 1.05 -10.21 18.03
CA ASP A 267 -0.33 -9.85 17.76
C ASP A 267 -0.49 -9.41 16.31
N ILE A 268 -1.63 -9.76 15.72
CA ILE A 268 -2.02 -9.32 14.39
C ILE A 268 -3.03 -8.19 14.54
N ILE A 269 -2.63 -7.00 14.11
CA ILE A 269 -3.48 -5.82 14.12
C ILE A 269 -4.03 -5.63 12.71
N THR A 270 -5.36 -5.57 12.58
CA THR A 270 -6.03 -5.36 11.30
C THR A 270 -6.99 -4.18 11.39
N LEU A 271 -6.78 -3.18 10.53
CA LEU A 271 -7.71 -2.07 10.30
C LEU A 271 -8.50 -2.40 9.04
N THR A 272 -9.83 -2.51 9.17
CA THR A 272 -10.73 -2.86 8.08
C THR A 272 -11.61 -1.67 7.72
N ASP A 273 -11.51 -1.15 6.49
CA ASP A 273 -12.35 -0.06 6.00
C ASP A 273 -13.65 -0.59 5.37
N ALA A 274 -14.76 -0.47 6.10
CA ALA A 274 -16.07 -0.91 5.66
C ALA A 274 -16.64 -0.08 4.49
N LYS A 275 -16.08 1.10 4.20
CA LYS A 275 -16.54 1.93 3.07
C LYS A 275 -16.03 1.43 1.73
N LYS A 276 -14.93 0.67 1.70
CA LYS A 276 -14.28 0.31 0.44
C LYS A 276 -14.00 -1.17 0.32
N LYS A 277 -14.52 -1.76 -0.75
CA LYS A 277 -14.16 -3.09 -1.22
C LYS A 277 -13.22 -3.03 -2.41
N ILE A 278 -12.17 -3.84 -2.39
CA ILE A 278 -11.32 -4.15 -3.54
C ILE A 278 -11.62 -5.59 -3.96
N GLY A 279 -12.22 -5.76 -5.14
CA GLY A 279 -12.79 -7.04 -5.54
C GLY A 279 -13.98 -7.42 -4.66
N GLN A 280 -13.90 -8.57 -3.99
CA GLN A 280 -14.95 -9.08 -3.10
C GLN A 280 -14.70 -8.77 -1.61
N ASP A 281 -13.49 -8.29 -1.28
CA ASP A 281 -13.04 -8.12 0.10
C ASP A 281 -12.94 -6.64 0.48
N TYR A 282 -13.04 -6.34 1.77
CA TYR A 282 -12.84 -4.98 2.26
C TYR A 282 -11.36 -4.59 2.17
N TYR A 283 -11.08 -3.29 2.19
CA TYR A 283 -9.70 -2.85 2.29
C TYR A 283 -9.18 -3.09 3.71
N HIS A 284 -8.04 -3.77 3.81
CA HIS A 284 -7.36 -4.08 5.06
C HIS A 284 -5.99 -3.44 5.09
N LEU A 285 -5.65 -2.84 6.24
CA LEU A 285 -4.27 -2.54 6.61
C LEU A 285 -3.88 -3.43 7.79
N VAL A 286 -2.80 -4.20 7.64
CA VAL A 286 -2.37 -5.23 8.59
C VAL A 286 -0.91 -5.00 8.97
N PHE A 287 -0.62 -5.04 10.27
CA PHE A 287 0.75 -5.03 10.79
C PHE A 287 0.87 -5.91 12.03
N LEU A 288 2.10 -6.29 12.36
CA LEU A 288 2.39 -7.14 13.51
C LEU A 288 3.01 -6.33 14.66
N ARG A 289 2.57 -6.65 15.88
CA ARG A 289 3.18 -6.20 17.15
C ARG A 289 3.86 -7.40 17.79
N GLN A 290 5.18 -7.38 17.89
CA GLN A 290 5.92 -8.47 18.53
C GLN A 290 5.68 -8.46 20.04
N ASN A 291 5.51 -9.64 20.64
CA ASN A 291 5.39 -9.76 22.09
C ASN A 291 6.72 -9.38 22.79
N ARG A 292 6.67 -8.57 23.84
CA ARG A 292 7.82 -8.00 24.56
C ARG A 292 7.90 -8.58 25.98
N ASN A 293 9.06 -8.40 26.59
CA ASN A 293 9.26 -8.83 27.98
C ASN A 293 8.59 -7.84 28.95
N PRO A 294 8.09 -8.32 30.11
CA PRO A 294 7.64 -7.44 31.18
C PRO A 294 8.75 -6.51 31.68
N ILE A 295 8.36 -5.31 32.06
CA ILE A 295 9.25 -4.28 32.60
C ILE A 295 9.15 -4.27 34.12
N LEU A 296 10.24 -4.62 34.80
CA LEU A 296 10.39 -4.41 36.24
C LEU A 296 11.03 -3.04 36.49
N ARG A 297 10.31 -2.15 37.18
CA ARG A 297 10.88 -0.85 37.59
C ARG A 297 11.90 -1.03 38.70
N ARG A 298 12.80 -0.05 38.81
CA ARG A 298 13.84 -0.07 39.84
C ARG A 298 13.23 -0.08 41.24
N ILE A 299 13.51 -1.16 41.97
CA ILE A 299 13.28 -1.24 43.40
C ILE A 299 14.37 -0.40 44.06
N GLN A 300 13.97 0.60 44.85
CA GLN A 300 14.92 1.48 45.51
C GLN A 300 15.64 0.75 46.65
N ASP A 301 16.87 1.15 46.91
CA ASP A 301 17.60 0.67 48.08
C ASP A 301 16.88 1.15 49.34
N ILE A 302 16.61 0.23 50.28
CA ILE A 302 15.93 0.52 51.54
C ILE A 302 16.94 0.29 52.67
N THR A 303 17.18 1.31 53.49
CA THR A 303 17.92 1.15 54.75
C THR A 303 16.96 0.75 55.86
N VAL A 304 17.29 -0.32 56.58
CA VAL A 304 16.47 -0.88 57.64
C VAL A 304 17.30 -1.14 58.89
N ASN A 305 16.68 -1.07 60.05
CA ASN A 305 17.28 -1.55 61.29
C ASN A 305 17.04 -3.04 61.47
N ILE A 306 17.90 -3.65 62.30
CA ILE A 306 17.71 -5.02 62.74
C ILE A 306 16.35 -5.12 63.45
N LEU A 307 15.52 -6.09 63.03
CA LEU A 307 14.13 -6.35 63.47
C LEU A 307 13.03 -5.51 62.79
N ASP A 308 13.34 -4.66 61.81
CA ASP A 308 12.31 -3.97 61.04
C ASP A 308 11.52 -4.94 60.16
N ASN A 309 10.19 -4.81 60.18
CA ASN A 309 9.33 -5.45 59.21
C ASN A 309 9.18 -4.53 57.99
N ILE A 310 9.74 -4.94 56.85
CA ILE A 310 9.58 -4.22 55.58
C ILE A 310 8.65 -4.94 54.63
N ASN A 311 7.91 -4.15 53.86
CA ASN A 311 7.14 -4.63 52.72
C ASN A 311 7.77 -4.06 51.44
N ILE A 312 8.24 -4.93 50.56
CA ILE A 312 8.79 -4.55 49.25
C ILE A 312 7.74 -4.87 48.21
N THR A 313 7.26 -3.84 47.49
CA THR A 313 6.34 -4.02 46.38
C THR A 313 7.12 -3.90 45.07
N ALA A 314 6.98 -4.91 44.20
CA ALA A 314 7.51 -4.84 42.85
C ALA A 314 6.53 -4.10 41.95
N ASP A 315 7.02 -3.09 41.23
CA ASP A 315 6.26 -2.39 40.19
C ASP A 315 6.64 -3.03 38.84
N VAL A 316 5.75 -3.88 38.34
CA VAL A 316 5.93 -4.59 37.07
C VAL A 316 4.80 -4.22 36.12
N THR A 317 5.15 -3.97 34.87
CA THR A 317 4.19 -3.69 33.79
C THR A 317 4.56 -4.53 32.59
N ASP A 318 3.58 -5.25 32.04
CA ASP A 318 3.74 -5.92 30.76
C ASP A 318 3.20 -5.03 29.64
N PRO A 319 4.03 -4.63 28.66
CA PRO A 319 3.58 -3.77 27.56
C PRO A 319 2.57 -4.42 26.61
N ASP A 320 2.39 -5.73 26.66
CA ASP A 320 1.56 -6.50 25.74
C ASP A 320 0.32 -7.10 26.43
N GLU A 321 -0.03 -6.55 27.60
CA GLU A 321 -1.20 -6.92 28.40
C GLU A 321 -1.18 -8.37 28.93
N ASP A 322 -0.02 -9.01 28.95
CA ASP A 322 0.13 -10.36 29.48
C ASP A 322 0.08 -10.41 31.02
N LYS A 323 -0.36 -11.56 31.55
CA LYS A 323 -0.32 -11.80 33.00
C LYS A 323 1.11 -12.08 33.44
N VAL A 324 1.62 -11.23 34.32
CA VAL A 324 2.96 -11.39 34.90
C VAL A 324 2.93 -12.23 36.17
N ALA A 325 3.81 -13.23 36.25
CA ALA A 325 4.12 -13.92 37.50
C ALA A 325 5.44 -13.38 38.09
N ILE A 326 5.43 -13.05 39.38
CA ILE A 326 6.62 -12.57 40.11
C ILE A 326 7.05 -13.64 41.10
N SER A 327 8.31 -14.04 41.05
CA SER A 327 8.92 -14.99 42.00
C SER A 327 10.16 -14.39 42.64
N VAL A 328 10.31 -14.57 43.95
CA VAL A 328 11.48 -14.12 44.74
C VAL A 328 12.25 -15.33 45.22
N ASN A 329 13.54 -15.42 44.89
CA ASN A 329 14.40 -16.53 45.33
C ASN A 329 15.19 -16.15 46.61
N LYS A 330 14.99 -16.89 47.71
CA LYS A 330 15.63 -16.67 49.01
C LYS A 330 17.02 -17.33 49.08
N THR A 331 18.01 -16.87 48.32
CA THR A 331 19.38 -17.41 48.46
C THR A 331 20.47 -16.38 48.21
N LYS A 332 20.75 -15.58 49.26
CA LYS A 332 22.08 -15.20 49.78
C LYS A 332 21.91 -13.96 50.68
N GLU A 333 21.65 -14.21 51.96
CA GLU A 333 21.98 -13.22 52.99
C GLU A 333 23.51 -13.20 53.10
N GLN A 334 24.16 -12.16 52.61
CA GLN A 334 25.56 -11.89 52.93
C GLN A 334 25.62 -10.67 53.83
N PHE A 335 25.85 -10.92 55.12
CA PHE A 335 26.15 -9.90 56.10
C PHE A 335 27.57 -9.39 55.86
N TYR A 336 27.69 -8.15 55.37
CA TYR A 336 28.94 -7.39 55.43
C TYR A 336 28.71 -6.18 56.34
N GLY A 337 29.29 -6.21 57.54
CA GLY A 337 29.34 -5.04 58.43
C GLY A 337 28.00 -4.53 58.99
N GLY A 338 26.94 -5.34 58.97
CA GLY A 338 25.62 -4.96 59.51
C GLY A 338 24.66 -4.32 58.50
N GLU A 339 25.03 -4.20 57.23
CA GLU A 339 24.13 -3.80 56.14
C GLU A 339 23.73 -5.01 55.29
N LEU A 340 22.42 -5.20 55.07
CA LEU A 340 21.88 -6.05 54.01
C LEU A 340 21.83 -5.24 52.72
N ARG A 341 22.64 -5.61 51.72
CA ARG A 341 22.53 -5.06 50.36
C ARG A 341 21.92 -6.10 49.44
N HIS A 342 20.82 -5.75 48.78
CA HIS A 342 20.13 -6.61 47.83
C HIS A 342 20.08 -5.91 46.46
N THR A 343 20.53 -6.59 45.41
CA THR A 343 20.49 -6.09 44.04
C THR A 343 19.59 -7.02 43.22
N ILE A 344 18.56 -6.46 42.61
CA ILE A 344 17.56 -7.18 41.79
C ILE A 344 17.86 -6.87 40.32
N GLY A 345 17.97 -7.90 39.48
CA GLY A 345 18.09 -7.83 38.02
C GLY A 345 16.93 -8.60 37.34
N SER A 346 16.82 -8.53 36.01
CA SER A 346 15.78 -9.22 35.20
C SER A 346 16.38 -10.26 34.25
N MET A 347 15.59 -11.26 33.78
CA MET A 347 16.05 -12.15 32.69
C MET A 347 14.95 -12.97 31.96
N ASP A 348 15.34 -13.38 30.73
CA ASP A 348 14.65 -14.06 29.62
C ASP A 348 14.39 -15.60 29.73
N SER A 349 13.19 -16.00 29.27
CA SER A 349 12.68 -17.24 28.61
C SER A 349 13.26 -18.68 28.76
N HIS A 350 12.33 -19.64 28.94
CA HIS A 350 12.12 -21.03 28.40
C HIS A 350 13.04 -22.25 28.73
N SER A 351 12.41 -23.28 29.31
CA SER A 351 12.70 -24.73 29.53
C SER A 351 14.13 -25.32 29.53
N GLY A 352 14.46 -26.09 30.59
CA GLY A 352 15.56 -27.07 30.63
C GLY A 352 16.11 -27.31 32.04
N ASP A 353 16.21 -28.57 32.45
CA ASP A 353 16.43 -29.03 33.83
C ASP A 353 17.85 -28.81 34.41
N PHE A 354 17.90 -28.66 35.74
CA PHE A 354 19.02 -28.60 36.70
C PHE A 354 20.30 -27.76 36.49
N SER A 355 20.52 -26.92 37.52
CA SER A 355 21.79 -26.67 38.24
C SER A 355 22.55 -25.35 38.02
N ARG A 356 22.51 -24.54 39.10
CA ARG A 356 23.59 -23.70 39.66
C ARG A 356 24.16 -22.54 38.83
N PHE A 357 23.38 -21.49 38.55
CA PHE A 357 23.93 -20.13 38.39
C PHE A 357 22.92 -19.07 38.88
N LEU A 358 23.42 -18.03 39.57
CA LEU A 358 22.65 -16.86 40.01
C LEU A 358 22.37 -15.99 38.79
N ASN A 359 21.17 -16.09 38.26
CA ASN A 359 20.58 -15.17 37.31
C ASN A 359 19.06 -15.33 37.38
N PHE A 360 18.33 -14.22 37.34
CA PHE A 360 16.86 -14.19 37.32
C PHE A 360 16.36 -14.99 36.09
N LYS A 361 15.16 -15.56 36.08
CA LYS A 361 14.55 -16.13 34.86
C LYS A 361 13.04 -16.13 35.05
N ALA A 362 12.31 -15.40 34.20
CA ALA A 362 10.85 -15.46 34.16
C ALA A 362 10.42 -16.45 33.05
N GLU A 363 9.48 -17.34 33.36
CA GLU A 363 8.87 -18.24 32.38
C GLU A 363 7.35 -17.99 32.33
N ALA A 364 6.83 -17.80 31.11
CA ALA A 364 5.39 -17.71 30.81
C ALA A 364 4.78 -19.12 30.73
N LYS A 365 3.47 -19.23 30.95
CA LYS A 365 2.73 -20.50 30.97
C LYS A 365 2.19 -20.88 29.61
#